data_AF-A0A8X6LRD9-F1
#
_entry.id   AF-A0A8X6LRD9-F1
#
_cell.length_a   1.000
_cell.length_b   1.000
_cell.length_c   1.000
_cell.angle_alpha   90.00
_cell.angle_beta   90.00
_cell.angle_gamma   90.00
#
_symmetry.space_group_name_H-M   'P 1'
#
loop_
_entity.id
_entity.type
_entity.pdbx_description
1 polymer ?
#
loop_
_entity_poly.entity_id
_entity_poly.type
_entity_poly.pdbx_seq_one_letter_code
_entity_poly.pdbx_strand_id
1 'polypeptide(L)'
;MIPLYLGPSAAVPRAFFWKLDNSKDKSRNCPYLDTINRNVLDFDFEKLCSVSISRINVYACLVCGKYFQGRGTNTHAYMHSVQAGHHVFLNLQTLRFYCIPDNYQIIDSSLDDITYVLKPTFTKEEISILDQNDKLSRAYNGTTYMPGIVGLNNIKANDYCNVILQALSHVPPLRDFFLREENYGSLKRPPGDTLFLLVQRFGELLRKLWNPRNFKAHVSPHEMLQAVVLCSKKKFQITEQGDPIAFLSWFLNSLHSALNGTKKQNSSIVYSTFQGSLRIYTRTLLPIDATEEEKQQLLLNEDYQEKVEDTTFLYLTLDLPPPPLFKDELTENIIPQVPLFNILAKFNGTNEKEYKTYKDSKMKRFEVTKLPPYLILFIKIRHCLKTAQGKKKILFSLIGRNHGTANCRIAQAESRADSSAAN
;
A
#
# COMPACT_ATOMS: atom_id res chain seq x y z
N MET A 1 81.70 -20.84 15.28
CA MET A 1 82.43 -20.68 16.55
C MET A 1 81.82 -19.51 17.32
N ILE A 2 81.37 -19.80 18.54
CA ILE A 2 81.21 -18.91 19.71
C ILE A 2 79.98 -17.95 19.71
N PRO A 3 79.31 -17.81 20.88
CA PRO A 3 77.84 -17.79 20.98
C PRO A 3 77.26 -16.69 21.91
N LEU A 4 75.97 -16.82 22.27
CA LEU A 4 75.24 -16.21 23.42
C LEU A 4 75.00 -14.68 23.35
N TYR A 5 73.95 -14.05 23.88
CA TYR A 5 73.24 -14.26 25.15
C TYR A 5 71.81 -13.67 25.08
N LEU A 6 70.88 -14.34 25.76
CA LEU A 6 69.52 -13.88 26.08
C LEU A 6 69.51 -13.12 27.41
N GLY A 7 68.76 -12.01 27.46
CA GLY A 7 68.14 -11.41 28.66
C GLY A 7 68.48 -9.93 28.91
N PRO A 8 67.70 -9.16 29.71
CA PRO A 8 66.38 -9.43 30.30
C PRO A 8 65.31 -8.34 30.05
N SER A 9 64.08 -8.75 30.32
CA SER A 9 62.84 -7.98 30.48
C SER A 9 63.00 -6.58 31.10
N ALA A 10 62.70 -5.53 30.33
CA ALA A 10 62.41 -4.19 30.84
C ALA A 10 60.89 -4.08 31.11
N ALA A 11 60.53 -4.00 32.39
CA ALA A 11 59.18 -3.71 32.85
C ALA A 11 58.75 -2.30 32.40
N VAL A 12 57.71 -2.24 31.57
CA VAL A 12 57.04 -0.98 31.20
C VAL A 12 56.03 -0.61 32.30
N PRO A 13 55.93 0.68 32.71
CA PRO A 13 55.15 1.07 33.88
C PRO A 13 53.64 0.78 33.71
N ARG A 14 53.05 0.25 34.78
CA ARG A 14 51.66 -0.16 34.94
C ARG A 14 50.72 1.06 35.12
N ALA A 15 50.79 2.04 34.21
CA ALA A 15 50.07 3.31 34.32
C ALA A 15 49.18 3.67 33.12
N PHE A 16 48.88 2.74 32.22
CA PHE A 16 48.09 2.98 31.00
C PHE A 16 46.98 1.95 30.75
N PHE A 17 46.29 1.50 31.81
CA PHE A 17 45.24 0.48 31.67
C PHE A 17 43.93 0.77 32.45
N TRP A 18 43.52 2.04 32.54
CA TRP A 18 42.26 2.43 33.22
C TRP A 18 41.38 3.43 32.45
N LYS A 19 41.43 3.46 31.11
CA LYS A 19 40.56 4.34 30.31
C LYS A 19 39.75 3.70 29.20
N LEU A 20 39.77 2.37 29.06
CA LEU A 20 39.05 1.66 27.99
C LEU A 20 37.84 0.81 28.44
N ASP A 21 37.58 0.63 29.74
CA ASP A 21 36.43 -0.18 30.21
C ASP A 21 35.17 0.64 30.53
N ASN A 22 35.28 1.93 30.82
CA ASN A 22 34.15 2.74 31.31
C ASN A 22 33.08 3.04 30.24
N SER A 23 33.38 2.87 28.95
CA SER A 23 32.41 3.10 27.86
C SER A 23 31.48 1.91 27.62
N LYS A 24 31.95 0.68 27.90
CA LYS A 24 31.14 -0.53 27.80
C LYS A 24 30.12 -0.62 28.92
N ASP A 25 30.49 -0.25 30.14
CA ASP A 25 29.57 -0.25 31.28
C ASP A 25 28.46 0.80 31.13
N LYS A 26 28.79 2.02 30.67
CA LYS A 26 27.78 3.05 30.38
C LYS A 26 26.85 2.71 29.23
N SER A 27 27.33 1.93 28.24
CA SER A 27 26.51 1.51 27.11
C SER A 27 25.36 0.59 27.50
N ARG A 28 25.53 -0.19 28.58
CA ARG A 28 24.53 -1.14 29.08
C ARG A 28 23.71 -0.57 30.23
N ASN A 29 24.26 0.38 30.98
CA ASN A 29 23.59 0.99 32.13
C ASN A 29 23.40 2.49 31.90
N CYS A 30 22.41 2.85 31.07
CA CYS A 30 22.02 4.23 30.86
C CYS A 30 20.99 4.66 31.93
N PRO A 31 21.25 5.72 32.72
CA PRO A 31 20.33 6.15 33.79
C PRO A 31 19.07 6.86 33.26
N TYR A 32 19.06 7.26 31.98
CA TYR A 32 17.99 8.09 31.40
C TYR A 32 16.91 7.28 30.66
N LEU A 33 16.92 5.95 30.76
CA LEU A 33 15.96 5.10 30.04
C LEU A 33 14.52 5.26 30.53
N ASP A 34 14.35 5.66 31.78
CA ASP A 34 13.08 5.99 32.42
C ASP A 34 12.41 7.23 31.80
N THR A 35 13.18 8.16 31.23
CA THR A 35 12.67 9.38 30.60
C THR A 35 11.97 9.14 29.25
N ILE A 36 12.03 7.92 28.72
CA ILE A 36 11.50 7.58 27.40
C ILE A 36 9.97 7.52 27.42
N ASN A 37 9.33 8.31 26.57
CA ASN A 37 7.87 8.32 26.44
C ASN A 37 7.44 7.72 25.10
N ARG A 38 6.95 6.48 25.13
CA ARG A 38 6.51 5.75 23.93
C ARG A 38 5.23 6.32 23.30
N ASN A 39 4.42 7.08 24.04
CA ASN A 39 3.16 7.63 23.53
C ASN A 39 3.36 8.75 22.49
N VAL A 40 4.48 9.48 22.59
CA VAL A 40 4.79 10.60 21.67
C VAL A 40 5.60 10.18 20.46
N LEU A 41 6.08 8.93 20.43
CA LEU A 41 6.87 8.42 19.31
C LEU A 41 5.97 8.14 18.11
N ASP A 42 6.28 8.80 17.01
CA ASP A 42 5.56 8.65 15.75
C ASP A 42 6.56 8.55 14.59
N PHE A 43 6.71 7.34 14.08
CA PHE A 43 7.67 7.01 13.02
C PHE A 43 7.04 7.01 11.62
N ASP A 44 5.84 7.58 11.45
CA ASP A 44 5.10 7.59 10.18
C ASP A 44 5.38 8.78 9.27
N PHE A 45 6.16 9.74 9.75
CA PHE A 45 6.50 10.96 9.02
C PHE A 45 7.89 10.91 8.40
N GLU A 46 8.15 11.82 7.45
CA GLU A 46 9.46 11.95 6.83
C GLU A 46 10.57 12.14 7.88
N LYS A 47 11.66 11.40 7.68
CA LYS A 47 12.84 11.38 8.56
C LYS A 47 13.73 12.61 8.27
N LEU A 48 13.22 13.79 8.58
CA LEU A 48 13.90 15.08 8.41
C LEU A 48 14.09 15.79 9.75
N CYS A 49 15.14 16.60 9.85
CA CYS A 49 15.35 17.46 11.01
C CYS A 49 14.28 18.56 11.07
N SER A 50 13.61 18.71 12.22
CA SER A 50 12.58 19.74 12.42
C SER A 50 13.10 21.17 12.36
N VAL A 51 14.42 21.38 12.47
CA VAL A 51 15.06 22.70 12.42
C VAL A 51 15.70 22.97 11.05
N SER A 52 16.56 22.06 10.58
CA SER A 52 17.34 22.25 9.36
C SER A 52 16.72 21.63 8.11
N ILE A 53 15.64 20.85 8.24
CA ILE A 53 14.96 20.12 7.14
C ILE A 53 15.88 19.07 6.45
N SER A 54 17.11 18.90 6.95
CA SER A 54 18.08 17.94 6.44
C SER A 54 17.65 16.50 6.68
N ARG A 55 17.93 15.63 5.71
CA ARG A 55 17.70 14.17 5.75
C ARG A 55 18.94 13.38 6.20
N ILE A 56 20.06 14.07 6.42
CA ILE A 56 21.36 13.44 6.68
C ILE A 56 21.56 13.29 8.19
N ASN A 57 21.85 12.07 8.66
CA ASN A 57 22.14 11.78 10.08
C ASN A 57 21.07 12.34 11.03
N VAL A 58 19.82 11.94 10.81
CA VAL A 58 18.67 12.35 11.63
C VAL A 58 18.50 11.41 12.82
N TYR A 59 18.28 12.00 13.99
CA TYR A 59 18.07 11.35 15.27
C TYR A 59 16.68 11.69 15.81
N ALA A 60 15.94 10.69 16.26
CA ALA A 60 14.67 10.87 16.95
C ALA A 60 14.90 10.97 18.45
N CYS A 61 14.42 12.05 19.07
CA CYS A 61 14.41 12.20 20.51
C CYS A 61 13.32 11.30 21.10
N LEU A 62 13.70 10.37 21.99
CA LEU A 62 12.76 9.40 22.56
C LEU A 62 11.87 9.96 23.68
N VAL A 63 12.15 11.19 24.12
CA VAL A 63 11.38 11.88 25.17
C VAL A 63 10.25 12.70 24.56
N CYS A 64 10.50 13.40 23.44
CA CYS A 64 9.53 14.31 22.81
C CYS A 64 9.04 13.89 21.41
N GLY A 65 9.64 12.86 20.81
CA GLY A 65 9.29 12.36 19.47
C GLY A 65 9.77 13.22 18.29
N LYS A 66 10.43 14.36 18.53
CA LYS A 66 10.92 15.25 17.47
C LYS A 66 12.23 14.75 16.86
N TYR A 67 12.49 15.14 15.61
CA TYR A 67 13.66 14.74 14.83
C TYR A 67 14.70 15.85 14.73
N PHE A 68 15.95 15.52 15.00
CA PHE A 68 17.06 16.48 15.00
C PHE A 68 18.26 15.94 14.23
N GLN A 69 19.01 16.84 13.60
CA GLN A 69 20.20 16.49 12.84
C GLN A 69 21.44 16.40 13.73
N GLY A 70 22.24 15.36 13.49
CA GLY A 70 23.61 15.23 13.99
C GLY A 70 23.71 14.82 15.46
N ARG A 71 24.93 14.50 15.89
CA ARG A 71 25.27 14.15 17.30
C ARG A 71 26.40 14.98 17.89
N GLY A 72 27.09 15.77 17.06
CA GLY A 72 28.24 16.57 17.48
C GLY A 72 27.82 17.77 18.33
N THR A 73 28.78 18.39 19.01
CA THR A 73 28.54 19.52 19.91
C THR A 73 27.84 20.71 19.25
N ASN A 74 28.06 20.94 17.95
CA ASN A 74 27.43 22.01 17.18
C ASN A 74 26.22 21.54 16.35
N THR A 75 25.51 20.50 16.82
CA THR A 75 24.37 19.92 16.10
C THR A 75 23.06 20.13 16.85
N HIS A 76 21.95 20.08 16.11
CA HIS A 76 20.63 20.36 16.68
C HIS A 76 20.22 19.34 17.74
N ALA A 77 20.62 18.06 17.61
CA ALA A 77 20.30 17.07 18.64
C ALA A 77 21.05 17.35 19.95
N TYR A 78 22.33 17.75 19.85
CA TYR A 78 23.13 18.12 21.02
C TYR A 78 22.55 19.35 21.73
N MET A 79 22.26 20.42 20.97
CA MET A 79 21.62 21.60 21.54
C MET A 79 20.28 21.27 22.18
N HIS A 80 19.45 20.44 21.52
CA HIS A 80 18.17 20.00 22.08
C HIS A 80 18.33 19.22 23.38
N SER A 81 19.33 18.35 23.47
CA SER A 81 19.58 17.55 24.68
C SER A 81 19.87 18.42 25.89
N VAL A 82 20.71 19.45 25.71
CA VAL A 82 21.12 20.36 26.78
C VAL A 82 20.01 21.37 27.12
N GLN A 83 19.30 21.89 26.11
CA GLN A 83 18.24 22.89 26.31
C GLN A 83 16.97 22.31 26.93
N ALA A 84 16.55 21.12 26.48
CA ALA A 84 15.31 20.49 26.93
C ALA A 84 15.54 19.42 28.01
N GLY A 85 16.79 19.07 28.32
CA GLY A 85 17.11 17.98 29.25
C GLY A 85 16.72 16.60 28.70
N HIS A 86 16.68 16.44 27.38
CA HIS A 86 16.32 15.17 26.73
C HIS A 86 17.56 14.43 26.29
N HIS A 87 17.91 13.33 26.97
CA HIS A 87 19.23 12.72 26.78
C HIS A 87 19.24 11.52 25.82
N VAL A 88 18.10 10.93 25.51
CA VAL A 88 18.02 9.67 24.75
C VAL A 88 17.56 9.91 23.31
N PHE A 89 18.39 9.46 22.36
CA PHE A 89 18.15 9.61 20.93
C PHE A 89 18.32 8.30 20.17
N LEU A 90 17.53 8.11 19.12
CA LEU A 90 17.60 6.98 18.19
C LEU A 90 18.04 7.47 16.81
N ASN A 91 19.12 6.90 16.25
CA ASN A 91 19.50 7.16 14.88
C ASN A 91 18.54 6.45 13.92
N LEU A 92 17.85 7.22 13.06
CA LEU A 92 16.80 6.70 12.18
C LEU A 92 17.32 5.88 10.99
N GLN A 93 18.63 5.94 10.70
CA GLN A 93 19.27 5.20 9.61
C GLN A 93 19.95 3.93 10.11
N THR A 94 20.72 4.03 11.21
CA THR A 94 21.48 2.89 11.76
C THR A 94 20.70 2.08 12.78
N LEU A 95 19.55 2.59 13.25
CA LEU A 95 18.72 1.99 14.31
C LEU A 95 19.47 1.81 15.63
N ARG A 96 20.48 2.65 15.89
CA ARG A 96 21.28 2.64 17.11
C ARG A 96 20.84 3.75 18.05
N PHE A 97 20.75 3.41 19.34
CA PHE A 97 20.43 4.35 20.40
C PHE A 97 21.68 5.05 20.92
N TYR A 98 21.56 6.32 21.27
CA TYR A 98 22.64 7.16 21.77
C TYR A 98 22.16 8.02 22.92
N CYS A 99 23.00 8.15 23.94
CA CYS A 99 22.86 9.17 24.97
C CYS A 99 23.62 10.41 24.53
N ILE A 100 22.96 11.58 24.47
CA ILE A 100 23.53 12.88 24.13
C ILE A 100 23.20 13.81 25.31
N PRO A 101 24.13 14.59 25.88
CA PRO A 101 25.42 15.04 25.34
C PRO A 101 26.60 14.07 25.51
N ASP A 102 26.49 13.05 26.37
CA ASP A 102 27.62 12.17 26.72
C ASP A 102 28.16 11.32 25.56
N ASN A 103 27.39 11.22 24.47
CA ASN A 103 27.74 10.61 23.18
C ASN A 103 28.22 9.15 23.26
N TYR A 104 27.58 8.33 24.12
CA TYR A 104 27.76 6.89 24.13
C TYR A 104 26.57 6.16 23.50
N GLN A 105 26.81 5.00 22.91
CA GLN A 105 25.75 4.14 22.38
C GLN A 105 25.05 3.42 23.52
N ILE A 106 23.72 3.37 23.49
CA ILE A 106 22.90 2.61 24.42
C ILE A 106 22.59 1.25 23.78
N ILE A 107 22.81 0.17 24.52
CA ILE A 107 22.56 -1.21 24.10
C ILE A 107 21.68 -1.85 25.17
N ASP A 108 20.37 -1.89 24.91
CA ASP A 108 19.37 -2.42 25.84
C ASP A 108 18.22 -3.07 25.05
N SER A 109 17.84 -4.29 25.44
CA SER A 109 16.77 -5.06 24.79
C SER A 109 15.37 -4.47 25.02
N SER A 110 15.19 -3.65 26.05
CA SER A 110 13.91 -2.97 26.34
C SER A 110 13.53 -1.92 25.29
N LEU A 111 14.47 -1.55 24.41
CA LEU A 111 14.28 -0.58 23.33
C LEU A 111 14.04 -1.26 21.96
N ASP A 112 14.10 -2.59 21.90
CA ASP A 112 13.91 -3.35 20.67
C ASP A 112 12.49 -3.14 20.11
N ASP A 113 11.50 -2.89 20.98
CA ASP A 113 10.15 -2.51 20.59
C ASP A 113 10.13 -1.23 19.73
N ILE A 114 10.87 -0.19 20.14
CA ILE A 114 10.98 1.08 19.40
C ILE A 114 11.63 0.84 18.03
N THR A 115 12.69 0.03 17.97
CA THR A 115 13.32 -0.31 16.67
C THR A 115 12.36 -1.07 15.77
N TYR A 116 11.56 -1.97 16.34
CA TYR A 116 10.59 -2.78 15.62
C TYR A 116 9.41 -1.93 15.12
N VAL A 117 8.95 -0.92 15.86
CA VAL A 117 7.95 0.03 15.36
C VAL A 117 8.51 0.89 14.22
N LEU A 118 9.75 1.37 14.35
CA LEU A 118 10.40 2.18 13.33
C LEU A 118 10.64 1.40 12.03
N LYS A 119 11.11 0.15 12.13
CA LYS A 119 11.36 -0.74 10.99
C LYS A 119 10.91 -2.17 11.32
N PRO A 120 9.61 -2.49 11.13
CA PRO A 120 9.12 -3.83 11.37
C PRO A 120 9.79 -4.82 10.42
N THR A 121 10.18 -5.97 10.93
CA THR A 121 10.80 -7.05 10.16
C THR A 121 9.99 -8.33 10.33
N PHE A 122 9.91 -9.12 9.27
CA PHE A 122 9.11 -10.33 9.22
C PHE A 122 9.95 -11.47 8.65
N THR A 123 9.98 -12.57 9.39
CA THR A 123 10.57 -13.85 8.95
C THR A 123 9.59 -14.63 8.08
N LYS A 124 10.07 -15.63 7.34
CA LYS A 124 9.20 -16.43 6.46
C LYS A 124 8.19 -17.26 7.25
N GLU A 125 8.62 -17.72 8.41
CA GLU A 125 7.85 -18.51 9.37
C GLU A 125 6.72 -17.65 9.94
N GLU A 126 7.02 -16.43 10.39
CA GLU A 126 6.01 -15.47 10.87
C GLU A 126 4.98 -15.12 9.81
N ILE A 127 5.41 -14.92 8.56
CA ILE A 127 4.50 -14.62 7.43
C ILE A 127 3.52 -15.77 7.18
N SER A 128 3.99 -17.02 7.26
CA SER A 128 3.13 -18.19 7.04
C SER A 128 2.03 -18.37 8.09
N ILE A 129 2.31 -17.93 9.33
CA ILE A 129 1.38 -18.04 10.47
C ILE A 129 0.44 -16.83 10.53
N LEU A 130 0.78 -15.73 9.85
CA LEU A 130 0.05 -14.46 9.88
C LEU A 130 -1.44 -14.60 9.52
N ASP A 131 -1.75 -15.48 8.56
CA ASP A 131 -3.13 -15.73 8.10
C ASP A 131 -3.95 -16.65 9.01
N GLN A 132 -3.29 -17.38 9.90
CA GLN A 132 -3.91 -18.33 10.83
C GLN A 132 -4.09 -17.76 12.24
N ASN A 133 -3.49 -16.60 12.50
CA ASN A 133 -3.43 -16.04 13.84
C ASN A 133 -4.58 -15.05 14.08
N ASP A 134 -5.65 -15.54 14.72
CA ASP A 134 -6.78 -14.70 15.15
C ASP A 134 -6.49 -13.92 16.45
N LYS A 135 -5.26 -13.98 16.98
CA LYS A 135 -4.90 -13.32 18.24
C LYS A 135 -4.84 -11.80 18.05
N LEU A 136 -5.64 -11.10 18.86
CA LEU A 136 -5.55 -9.66 18.98
C LEU A 136 -4.19 -9.24 19.56
N SER A 137 -3.56 -8.29 18.89
CA SER A 137 -2.37 -7.59 19.37
C SER A 137 -2.77 -6.42 20.26
N ARG A 138 -1.92 -6.06 21.21
CA ARG A 138 -2.17 -4.96 22.14
C ARG A 138 -1.15 -3.85 21.87
N ALA A 139 -1.65 -2.67 21.55
CA ALA A 139 -0.83 -1.48 21.42
C ALA A 139 -0.38 -0.97 22.80
N TYR A 140 0.64 -0.12 22.82
CA TYR A 140 1.21 0.43 24.06
C TYR A 140 0.17 1.23 24.87
N ASN A 141 -0.75 1.93 24.19
CA ASN A 141 -1.85 2.66 24.82
C ASN A 141 -2.96 1.76 25.40
N GLY A 142 -2.81 0.42 25.32
CA GLY A 142 -3.77 -0.56 25.81
C GLY A 142 -4.87 -0.93 24.82
N THR A 143 -4.96 -0.28 23.65
CA THR A 143 -5.93 -0.63 22.61
C THR A 143 -5.60 -1.96 21.96
N THR A 144 -6.61 -2.82 21.83
CA THR A 144 -6.48 -4.09 21.12
C THR A 144 -6.79 -3.91 19.65
N TYR A 145 -5.96 -4.47 18.77
CA TYR A 145 -6.15 -4.41 17.33
C TYR A 145 -5.68 -5.73 16.70
N MET A 146 -6.18 -6.03 15.50
CA MET A 146 -5.70 -7.17 14.73
C MET A 146 -4.67 -6.67 13.71
N PRO A 147 -3.46 -7.28 13.64
CA PRO A 147 -2.48 -6.93 12.61
C PRO A 147 -3.11 -7.00 11.21
N GLY A 148 -2.85 -6.00 10.38
CA GLY A 148 -3.50 -5.85 9.07
C GLY A 148 -4.82 -5.08 9.13
N ILE A 149 -5.66 -5.30 10.14
CA ILE A 149 -6.92 -4.56 10.35
C ILE A 149 -6.68 -3.34 11.26
N VAL A 150 -5.92 -2.38 10.72
CA VAL A 150 -5.49 -1.17 11.42
C VAL A 150 -5.98 0.06 10.66
N GLY A 151 -6.48 1.08 11.35
CA GLY A 151 -6.97 2.30 10.68
C GLY A 151 -5.86 3.07 9.98
N LEU A 152 -6.14 3.60 8.78
CA LEU A 152 -5.26 4.58 8.12
C LEU A 152 -5.75 6.00 8.41
N ASN A 153 -4.83 6.90 8.76
CA ASN A 153 -5.21 8.28 9.05
C ASN A 153 -5.75 8.98 7.80
N ASN A 154 -6.92 9.59 7.93
CA ASN A 154 -7.43 10.52 6.93
C ASN A 154 -6.79 11.88 7.17
N ILE A 155 -5.94 12.32 6.24
CA ILE A 155 -5.28 13.63 6.34
C ILE A 155 -6.25 14.73 5.88
N LYS A 156 -7.02 14.47 4.81
CA LYS A 156 -8.05 15.36 4.25
C LYS A 156 -9.06 14.55 3.43
N ALA A 157 -8.70 14.26 2.18
CA ALA A 157 -9.56 13.69 1.14
C ALA A 157 -8.89 12.46 0.50
N ASN A 158 -8.12 11.70 1.30
CA ASN A 158 -7.31 10.57 0.84
C ASN A 158 -7.99 9.20 1.07
N ASP A 159 -9.29 9.20 1.36
CA ASP A 159 -10.11 8.03 1.61
C ASP A 159 -10.08 7.04 0.44
N TYR A 160 -10.16 7.53 -0.80
CA TYR A 160 -10.02 6.71 -2.01
C TYR A 160 -8.69 5.93 -2.06
N CYS A 161 -7.59 6.55 -1.63
CA CYS A 161 -6.29 5.88 -1.55
C CYS A 161 -6.27 4.87 -0.40
N ASN A 162 -6.74 5.27 0.78
CA ASN A 162 -6.71 4.43 1.98
C ASN A 162 -7.48 3.12 1.76
N VAL A 163 -8.65 3.19 1.13
CA VAL A 163 -9.47 2.02 0.80
C VAL A 163 -8.72 1.06 -0.12
N ILE A 164 -8.05 1.56 -1.16
CA ILE A 164 -7.28 0.74 -2.09
C ILE A 164 -6.03 0.15 -1.42
N LEU A 165 -5.31 0.93 -0.62
CA LEU A 165 -4.12 0.45 0.12
C LEU A 165 -4.50 -0.65 1.11
N GLN A 166 -5.63 -0.49 1.83
CA GLN A 166 -6.18 -1.51 2.70
C GLN A 166 -6.56 -2.77 1.93
N ALA A 167 -7.30 -2.64 0.82
CA ALA A 167 -7.69 -3.77 -0.01
C ALA A 167 -6.47 -4.57 -0.51
N LEU A 168 -5.42 -3.87 -0.96
CA LEU A 168 -4.18 -4.50 -1.42
C LEU A 168 -3.36 -5.11 -0.27
N SER A 169 -3.44 -4.56 0.94
CA SER A 169 -2.73 -5.09 2.11
C SER A 169 -3.23 -6.46 2.56
N HIS A 170 -4.50 -6.78 2.25
CA HIS A 170 -5.15 -8.05 2.56
C HIS A 170 -5.04 -9.08 1.44
N VAL A 171 -4.20 -8.86 0.43
CA VAL A 171 -3.91 -9.83 -0.63
C VAL A 171 -2.60 -10.57 -0.25
N PRO A 172 -2.65 -11.81 0.27
CA PRO A 172 -1.50 -12.54 0.80
C PRO A 172 -0.29 -12.58 -0.14
N PRO A 173 -0.40 -12.94 -1.44
CA PRO A 173 0.78 -12.99 -2.30
C PRO A 173 1.48 -11.64 -2.45
N LEU A 174 0.69 -10.55 -2.51
CA LEU A 174 1.20 -9.20 -2.61
C LEU A 174 1.82 -8.77 -1.28
N ARG A 175 1.08 -8.95 -0.18
CA ARG A 175 1.52 -8.65 1.19
C ARG A 175 2.85 -9.33 1.51
N ASP A 176 2.93 -10.64 1.36
CA ASP A 176 4.09 -11.45 1.74
C ASP A 176 5.34 -11.05 0.94
N PHE A 177 5.15 -10.65 -0.32
CA PHE A 177 6.22 -10.10 -1.14
C PHE A 177 6.76 -8.78 -0.56
N PHE A 178 5.88 -7.87 -0.15
CA PHE A 178 6.24 -6.54 0.35
C PHE A 178 6.64 -6.50 1.83
N LEU A 179 6.27 -7.49 2.64
CA LEU A 179 6.72 -7.61 4.03
C LEU A 179 8.22 -7.88 4.13
N ARG A 180 8.84 -8.48 3.09
CA ARG A 180 10.28 -8.74 3.04
C ARG A 180 10.98 -7.78 2.08
N GLU A 181 11.74 -6.85 2.66
CA GLU A 181 12.48 -5.83 1.90
C GLU A 181 13.52 -6.43 0.94
N GLU A 182 14.06 -7.62 1.27
CA GLU A 182 15.01 -8.35 0.41
C GLU A 182 14.46 -8.66 -0.99
N ASN A 183 13.13 -8.88 -1.10
CA ASN A 183 12.48 -9.29 -2.34
C ASN A 183 12.54 -8.20 -3.43
N TYR A 184 12.56 -6.93 -3.04
CA TYR A 184 12.56 -5.79 -3.97
C TYR A 184 13.75 -4.85 -3.78
N GLY A 185 14.46 -4.92 -2.65
CA GLY A 185 15.72 -4.21 -2.42
C GLY A 185 16.82 -4.62 -3.41
N SER A 186 16.76 -5.88 -3.85
CA SER A 186 17.50 -6.54 -4.94
C SER A 186 17.74 -5.78 -6.24
N LEU A 187 16.71 -5.05 -6.64
CA LEU A 187 16.46 -4.79 -8.04
C LEU A 187 17.41 -3.71 -8.56
N LYS A 188 18.10 -4.02 -9.68
CA LYS A 188 18.90 -3.05 -10.43
C LYS A 188 17.97 -2.00 -11.03
N ARG A 189 18.33 -0.72 -10.88
CA ARG A 189 17.47 0.41 -11.22
C ARG A 189 18.18 1.38 -12.16
N PRO A 190 17.43 2.00 -13.09
CA PRO A 190 17.95 3.13 -13.84
C PRO A 190 18.16 4.33 -12.90
N PRO A 191 19.21 5.14 -13.12
CA PRO A 191 19.45 6.34 -12.34
C PRO A 191 18.29 7.34 -12.53
N GLY A 192 17.75 7.87 -11.43
CA GLY A 192 16.65 8.84 -11.45
C GLY A 192 15.24 8.26 -11.42
N ASP A 193 15.09 6.95 -11.21
CA ASP A 193 13.77 6.33 -11.09
C ASP A 193 13.05 6.72 -9.79
N THR A 194 12.01 7.55 -9.92
CA THR A 194 11.15 7.97 -8.81
C THR A 194 10.10 6.93 -8.48
N LEU A 195 9.74 6.04 -9.40
CA LEU A 195 8.69 5.04 -9.20
C LEU A 195 9.08 3.99 -8.16
N PHE A 196 10.38 3.72 -8.02
CA PHE A 196 10.85 2.81 -6.97
C PHE A 196 10.58 3.34 -5.55
N LEU A 197 10.45 4.66 -5.36
CA LEU A 197 10.04 5.20 -4.07
C LEU A 197 8.65 4.69 -3.68
N LEU A 198 7.73 4.53 -4.65
CA LEU A 198 6.42 3.92 -4.45
C LEU A 198 6.55 2.48 -3.94
N VAL A 199 7.46 1.74 -4.56
CA VAL A 199 8.13 0.51 -4.11
C VAL A 199 8.28 0.41 -2.59
N GLN A 200 9.23 1.23 -2.14
CA GLN A 200 9.73 1.24 -0.78
C GLN A 200 8.66 1.70 0.20
N ARG A 201 7.95 2.79 -0.12
CA ARG A 201 6.94 3.35 0.79
C ARG A 201 5.73 2.44 0.93
N PHE A 202 5.34 1.73 -0.12
CA PHE A 202 4.29 0.73 -0.03
C PHE A 202 4.71 -0.45 0.87
N GLY A 203 5.92 -0.97 0.70
CA GLY A 203 6.44 -2.02 1.58
C GLY A 203 6.63 -1.58 3.04
N GLU A 204 7.06 -0.33 3.28
CA GLU A 204 7.09 0.24 4.62
C GLU A 204 5.70 0.36 5.24
N LEU A 205 4.71 0.84 4.48
CA LEU A 205 3.32 0.94 4.94
C LEU A 205 2.75 -0.44 5.30
N LEU A 206 2.94 -1.45 4.44
CA LEU A 206 2.45 -2.81 4.69
C LEU A 206 3.07 -3.43 5.94
N ARG A 207 4.38 -3.24 6.12
CA ARG A 207 5.08 -3.71 7.34
C ARG A 207 4.54 -3.05 8.60
N LYS A 208 4.16 -1.77 8.53
CA LYS A 208 3.55 -1.04 9.66
C LYS A 208 2.11 -1.47 9.93
N LEU A 209 1.31 -1.70 8.89
CA LEU A 209 -0.07 -2.19 9.02
C LEU A 209 -0.13 -3.58 9.66
N TRP A 210 0.77 -4.47 9.24
CA TRP A 210 0.85 -5.84 9.76
C TRP A 210 1.77 -5.99 10.98
N ASN A 211 2.18 -4.87 11.61
CA ASN A 211 3.01 -4.90 12.81
C ASN A 211 2.20 -5.35 14.04
N PRO A 212 2.54 -6.49 14.70
CA PRO A 212 1.87 -6.95 15.91
C PRO A 212 2.25 -6.18 17.19
N ARG A 213 3.25 -5.29 17.14
CA ARG A 213 3.80 -4.57 18.29
C ARG A 213 3.75 -3.05 18.09
N ASN A 214 2.68 -2.55 17.49
CA ASN A 214 2.52 -1.14 17.19
C ASN A 214 2.20 -0.32 18.46
N PHE A 215 2.68 0.92 18.54
CA PHE A 215 2.39 1.79 19.68
C PHE A 215 0.96 2.36 19.64
N LYS A 216 0.39 2.48 18.44
CA LYS A 216 -0.96 2.99 18.19
C LYS A 216 -1.71 2.01 17.28
N ALA A 217 -3.02 1.90 17.47
CA ALA A 217 -3.91 1.10 16.61
C ALA A 217 -4.33 1.84 15.31
N HIS A 218 -3.49 2.76 14.82
CA HIS A 218 -3.65 3.44 13.54
C HIS A 218 -2.27 3.74 12.96
N VAL A 219 -2.19 3.86 11.64
CA VAL A 219 -0.95 4.17 10.89
C VAL A 219 -1.22 5.35 9.96
N SER A 220 -0.31 6.31 9.92
CA SER A 220 -0.42 7.42 8.98
C SER A 220 0.21 7.05 7.62
N PRO A 221 -0.56 7.07 6.51
CA PRO A 221 -0.03 6.77 5.17
C PRO A 221 0.71 7.97 4.55
N HIS A 222 1.13 8.96 5.32
CA HIS A 222 1.63 10.24 4.81
C HIS A 222 2.81 10.08 3.84
N GLU A 223 3.86 9.34 4.22
CA GLU A 223 5.03 9.09 3.35
C GLU A 223 4.63 8.36 2.05
N MET A 224 3.68 7.42 2.13
CA MET A 224 3.16 6.71 0.97
C MET A 224 2.42 7.65 0.03
N LEU A 225 1.57 8.52 0.57
CA LEU A 225 0.80 9.48 -0.20
C LEU A 225 1.69 10.54 -0.86
N GLN A 226 2.75 10.98 -0.18
CA GLN A 226 3.75 11.86 -0.79
C GLN A 226 4.45 11.17 -1.97
N ALA A 227 4.83 9.90 -1.83
CA ALA A 227 5.39 9.13 -2.93
C ALA A 227 4.40 9.00 -4.10
N VAL A 228 3.11 8.77 -3.82
CA VAL A 228 2.04 8.75 -4.81
C VAL A 228 1.93 10.08 -5.54
N VAL A 229 1.89 11.22 -4.84
CA VAL A 229 1.79 12.56 -5.44
C VAL A 229 2.99 12.82 -6.36
N LEU A 230 4.19 12.46 -5.92
CA LEU A 230 5.42 12.64 -6.68
C LEU A 230 5.44 11.77 -7.95
N CYS A 231 5.16 10.48 -7.81
CA CYS A 231 5.17 9.51 -8.91
C CYS A 231 4.04 9.76 -9.93
N SER A 232 2.89 10.21 -9.45
CA SER A 232 1.73 10.51 -10.29
C SER A 232 1.80 11.87 -10.97
N LYS A 233 2.88 12.64 -10.76
CA LYS A 233 3.03 14.03 -11.25
C LYS A 233 1.84 14.91 -10.83
N LYS A 234 1.44 14.80 -9.56
CA LYS A 234 0.30 15.51 -8.95
C LYS A 234 -1.09 15.16 -9.51
N LYS A 235 -1.25 14.04 -10.22
CA LYS A 235 -2.59 13.56 -10.63
C LYS A 235 -3.44 13.13 -9.44
N PHE A 236 -2.82 12.49 -8.45
CA PHE A 236 -3.50 12.07 -7.21
C PHE A 236 -2.98 12.94 -6.07
N GLN A 237 -3.75 13.94 -5.69
CA GLN A 237 -3.42 14.86 -4.61
C GLN A 237 -4.00 14.37 -3.28
N ILE A 238 -3.40 14.79 -2.16
CA ILE A 238 -3.87 14.47 -0.80
C ILE A 238 -5.07 15.36 -0.41
N THR A 239 -5.13 16.55 -0.99
CA THR A 239 -6.11 17.60 -0.72
C THR A 239 -7.43 17.40 -1.45
N GLU A 240 -7.43 16.65 -2.55
CA GLU A 240 -8.59 16.45 -3.43
C GLU A 240 -8.95 14.97 -3.51
N GLN A 241 -10.25 14.66 -3.48
CA GLN A 241 -10.72 13.30 -3.65
C GLN A 241 -10.52 12.84 -5.11
N GLY A 242 -9.87 11.70 -5.27
CA GLY A 242 -9.69 11.02 -6.54
C GLY A 242 -10.66 9.86 -6.71
N ASP A 243 -10.73 9.35 -7.94
CA ASP A 243 -11.45 8.11 -8.23
C ASP A 243 -10.61 6.89 -7.77
N PRO A 244 -11.12 6.02 -6.87
CA PRO A 244 -10.43 4.82 -6.42
C PRO A 244 -9.98 3.90 -7.56
N ILE A 245 -10.71 3.83 -8.67
CA ILE A 245 -10.40 2.91 -9.77
C ILE A 245 -9.27 3.47 -10.63
N ALA A 246 -9.32 4.78 -10.91
CA ALA A 246 -8.25 5.46 -11.62
C ALA A 246 -6.95 5.34 -10.81
N PHE A 247 -7.05 5.49 -9.48
CA PHE A 247 -5.93 5.28 -8.57
C PHE A 247 -5.44 3.83 -8.60
N LEU A 248 -6.31 2.84 -8.42
CA LEU A 248 -5.96 1.41 -8.46
C LEU A 248 -5.26 1.02 -9.77
N SER A 249 -5.85 1.42 -10.91
CA SER A 249 -5.31 1.13 -12.23
C SER A 249 -3.93 1.75 -12.42
N TRP A 250 -3.77 3.02 -12.06
CA TRP A 250 -2.46 3.68 -12.10
C TRP A 250 -1.47 3.03 -11.13
N PHE A 251 -1.91 2.68 -9.92
CA PHE A 251 -1.08 2.16 -8.86
C PHE A 251 -0.52 0.78 -9.19
N LEU A 252 -1.37 -0.16 -9.63
CA LEU A 252 -0.94 -1.50 -10.04
C LEU A 252 0.03 -1.45 -11.24
N ASN A 253 -0.27 -0.61 -12.24
CA ASN A 253 0.61 -0.42 -13.39
C ASN A 253 1.96 0.21 -12.98
N SER A 254 1.93 1.19 -12.08
CA SER A 254 3.14 1.86 -11.58
C SER A 254 4.00 0.89 -10.75
N LEU A 255 3.38 0.08 -9.89
CA LEU A 255 4.08 -0.97 -9.14
C LEU A 255 4.68 -2.02 -10.06
N HIS A 256 3.94 -2.45 -11.09
CA HIS A 256 4.44 -3.37 -12.11
C HIS A 256 5.70 -2.81 -12.80
N SER A 257 5.64 -1.57 -13.28
CA SER A 257 6.79 -0.91 -13.91
C SER A 257 7.97 -0.73 -12.95
N ALA A 258 7.71 -0.32 -11.70
CA ALA A 258 8.75 -0.10 -10.69
C ALA A 258 9.45 -1.39 -10.23
N LEU A 259 8.79 -2.55 -10.36
CA LEU A 259 9.36 -3.87 -10.08
C LEU A 259 10.12 -4.46 -11.29
N ASN A 260 10.47 -3.64 -12.30
CA ASN A 260 11.04 -4.09 -13.57
C ASN A 260 10.15 -5.12 -14.29
N GLY A 261 8.84 -5.04 -14.10
CA GLY A 261 7.87 -5.90 -14.78
C GLY A 261 7.97 -5.74 -16.29
N THR A 262 8.08 -6.87 -16.99
CA THR A 262 8.03 -6.93 -18.46
C THR A 262 6.62 -7.26 -18.94
N LYS A 263 6.36 -7.12 -20.24
CA LYS A 263 5.07 -7.50 -20.86
C LYS A 263 4.73 -9.00 -20.75
N LYS A 264 5.65 -9.85 -20.24
CA LYS A 264 5.43 -11.29 -20.06
C LYS A 264 4.52 -11.56 -18.87
N GLN A 265 3.72 -12.62 -18.96
CA GLN A 265 2.94 -13.14 -17.83
C GLN A 265 3.90 -13.49 -16.67
N ASN A 266 3.49 -13.21 -15.43
CA ASN A 266 4.27 -13.44 -14.20
C ASN A 266 5.60 -12.66 -14.07
N SER A 267 5.81 -11.62 -14.88
CA SER A 267 7.04 -10.81 -14.78
C SER A 267 7.15 -10.00 -13.49
N SER A 268 6.05 -9.84 -12.76
CA SER A 268 5.98 -9.15 -11.47
C SER A 268 4.94 -9.83 -10.58
N ILE A 269 5.06 -9.63 -9.27
CA ILE A 269 4.06 -10.10 -8.30
C ILE A 269 2.65 -9.57 -8.61
N VAL A 270 2.56 -8.36 -9.17
CA VAL A 270 1.28 -7.74 -9.56
C VAL A 270 0.61 -8.56 -10.65
N TYR A 271 1.35 -8.92 -11.70
CA TYR A 271 0.79 -9.70 -12.81
C TYR A 271 0.55 -11.16 -12.43
N SER A 272 1.41 -11.79 -11.62
CA SER A 272 1.15 -13.15 -11.16
C SER A 272 -0.09 -13.25 -10.26
N THR A 273 -0.45 -12.16 -9.57
CA THR A 273 -1.55 -12.16 -8.60
C THR A 273 -2.88 -11.72 -9.21
N PHE A 274 -2.86 -10.68 -10.06
CA PHE A 274 -4.09 -10.03 -10.56
C PHE A 274 -4.32 -10.17 -12.08
N GLN A 275 -3.34 -10.62 -12.87
CA GLN A 275 -3.50 -10.66 -14.32
C GLN A 275 -4.37 -11.86 -14.75
N GLY A 276 -5.53 -11.55 -15.32
CA GLY A 276 -6.36 -12.49 -16.06
C GLY A 276 -6.20 -12.35 -17.57
N SER A 277 -6.77 -13.29 -18.31
CA SER A 277 -6.85 -13.24 -19.78
C SER A 277 -8.31 -13.27 -20.23
N LEU A 278 -8.62 -12.39 -21.18
CA LEU A 278 -9.96 -12.17 -21.73
C LEU A 278 -9.88 -12.20 -23.25
N ARG A 279 -10.71 -13.04 -23.84
CA ARG A 279 -10.95 -13.07 -25.28
C ARG A 279 -12.12 -12.16 -25.61
N ILE A 280 -11.90 -11.25 -26.54
CA ILE A 280 -12.90 -10.30 -27.01
C ILE A 280 -13.22 -10.66 -28.45
N TYR A 281 -14.48 -11.00 -28.69
CA TYR A 281 -15.00 -11.15 -30.02
C TYR A 281 -15.69 -9.86 -30.43
N THR A 282 -15.23 -9.23 -31.51
CA THR A 282 -15.79 -7.99 -32.03
C THR A 282 -16.41 -8.25 -33.39
N ARG A 283 -17.70 -7.94 -33.54
CA ARG A 283 -18.44 -8.01 -34.79
C ARG A 283 -19.00 -6.62 -35.13
N THR A 284 -18.74 -6.12 -36.32
CA THR A 284 -19.32 -4.85 -36.77
C THR A 284 -20.78 -5.09 -37.19
N LEU A 285 -21.71 -4.25 -36.72
CA LEU A 285 -23.11 -4.32 -37.14
C LEU A 285 -23.27 -3.63 -38.50
N LEU A 286 -24.16 -4.21 -39.30
CA LEU A 286 -24.54 -3.69 -40.61
C LEU A 286 -25.32 -2.36 -40.45
N PRO A 287 -25.13 -1.38 -41.35
CA PRO A 287 -25.93 -0.17 -41.37
C PRO A 287 -27.43 -0.50 -41.50
N ILE A 288 -28.25 0.18 -40.69
CA ILE A 288 -29.71 -0.04 -40.64
C ILE A 288 -30.36 0.35 -41.98
N ASP A 289 -29.80 1.36 -42.64
CA ASP A 289 -30.29 1.96 -43.90
C ASP A 289 -29.92 1.18 -45.17
N ALA A 290 -29.20 0.06 -45.06
CA ALA A 290 -28.76 -0.75 -46.21
C ALA A 290 -29.86 -1.70 -46.71
N THR A 291 -29.94 -1.84 -48.03
CA THR A 291 -30.83 -2.75 -48.76
C THR A 291 -30.46 -4.22 -48.47
N GLU A 292 -31.38 -5.19 -48.60
CA GLU A 292 -31.07 -6.60 -48.28
C GLU A 292 -29.90 -7.16 -49.11
N GLU A 293 -29.77 -6.73 -50.37
CA GLU A 293 -28.69 -7.11 -51.27
C GLU A 293 -27.32 -6.54 -50.81
N GLU A 294 -27.31 -5.28 -50.35
CA GLU A 294 -26.14 -4.63 -49.78
C GLU A 294 -25.74 -5.27 -48.45
N LYS A 295 -26.72 -5.67 -47.63
CA LYS A 295 -26.47 -6.41 -46.37
C LYS A 295 -25.81 -7.77 -46.62
N GLN A 296 -26.25 -8.49 -47.66
CA GLN A 296 -25.65 -9.77 -48.05
C GLN A 296 -24.22 -9.61 -48.59
N GLN A 297 -23.94 -8.57 -49.39
CA GLN A 297 -22.58 -8.25 -49.84
C GLN A 297 -21.67 -7.80 -48.69
N LEU A 298 -22.17 -7.00 -47.75
CA LEU A 298 -21.40 -6.55 -46.59
C LEU A 298 -21.11 -7.69 -45.61
N LEU A 299 -21.97 -8.71 -45.49
CA LEU A 299 -21.71 -9.91 -44.69
C LEU A 299 -20.56 -10.76 -45.22
N LEU A 300 -20.30 -10.73 -46.53
CA LEU A 300 -19.17 -11.42 -47.16
C LEU A 300 -17.83 -10.71 -46.92
N ASN A 301 -17.85 -9.41 -46.59
CA ASN A 301 -16.63 -8.65 -46.30
C ASN A 301 -16.03 -9.07 -44.95
N GLU A 302 -14.71 -9.26 -44.93
CA GLU A 302 -13.92 -9.62 -43.73
C GLU A 302 -14.08 -8.63 -42.58
N ASP A 303 -14.49 -7.39 -42.85
CA ASP A 303 -14.71 -6.35 -41.83
C ASP A 303 -15.98 -6.55 -40.98
N TYR A 304 -16.93 -7.36 -41.46
CA TYR A 304 -18.15 -7.74 -40.74
C TYR A 304 -18.07 -9.15 -40.13
N GLN A 305 -16.95 -9.85 -40.36
CA GLN A 305 -16.65 -11.11 -39.69
C GLN A 305 -16.21 -10.88 -38.23
N GLU A 306 -16.36 -11.91 -37.41
CA GLU A 306 -16.02 -11.86 -35.99
C GLU A 306 -14.50 -11.82 -35.80
N LYS A 307 -13.96 -10.67 -35.38
CA LYS A 307 -12.54 -10.51 -35.06
C LYS A 307 -12.30 -10.95 -33.62
N VAL A 308 -11.37 -11.89 -33.43
CA VAL A 308 -11.00 -12.42 -32.10
C VAL A 308 -9.72 -11.74 -31.63
N GLU A 309 -9.79 -11.03 -30.51
CA GLU A 309 -8.65 -10.37 -29.87
C GLU A 309 -8.44 -10.94 -28.46
N ASP A 310 -7.27 -11.52 -28.22
CA ASP A 310 -6.86 -11.98 -26.89
C ASP A 310 -6.17 -10.83 -26.13
N THR A 311 -6.77 -10.42 -25.01
CA THR A 311 -6.31 -9.31 -24.19
C THR A 311 -6.10 -9.75 -22.74
N THR A 312 -5.37 -8.97 -21.95
CA THR A 312 -5.18 -9.22 -20.51
C THR A 312 -5.82 -8.13 -19.69
N PHE A 313 -6.35 -8.47 -18.51
CA PHE A 313 -6.97 -7.52 -17.59
C PHE A 313 -6.38 -7.65 -16.18
N LEU A 314 -6.40 -6.55 -15.43
CA LEU A 314 -6.07 -6.53 -13.99
C LEU A 314 -7.33 -6.49 -13.11
N TYR A 315 -8.42 -5.96 -13.65
CA TYR A 315 -9.72 -5.88 -13.00
C TYR A 315 -10.83 -5.99 -14.04
N LEU A 316 -11.98 -6.51 -13.64
CA LEU A 316 -13.17 -6.60 -14.50
C LEU A 316 -14.14 -5.49 -14.19
N THR A 317 -14.52 -4.73 -15.22
CA THR A 317 -15.54 -3.69 -15.09
C THR A 317 -16.93 -4.27 -15.33
N LEU A 318 -17.71 -4.31 -14.25
CA LEU A 318 -19.10 -4.73 -14.17
C LEU A 318 -19.99 -3.50 -14.35
N ASP A 319 -20.73 -3.45 -15.45
CA ASP A 319 -21.69 -2.36 -15.69
C ASP A 319 -23.02 -2.73 -15.05
N LEU A 320 -23.49 -1.94 -14.09
CA LEU A 320 -24.84 -2.10 -13.57
C LEU A 320 -25.88 -1.71 -14.64
N PRO A 321 -27.02 -2.43 -14.71
CA PRO A 321 -28.13 -2.02 -15.56
C PRO A 321 -28.66 -0.66 -15.11
N PRO A 322 -29.28 0.13 -16.03
CA PRO A 322 -29.93 1.37 -15.65
C PRO A 322 -31.00 1.09 -14.57
N PRO A 323 -31.17 1.99 -13.58
CA PRO A 323 -32.21 1.81 -12.58
C PRO A 323 -33.58 1.77 -13.27
N PRO A 324 -34.50 0.90 -12.81
CA PRO A 324 -35.86 0.89 -13.33
C PRO A 324 -36.48 2.28 -13.10
N LEU A 325 -37.08 2.84 -14.16
CA LEU A 325 -37.68 4.18 -14.12
C LEU A 325 -38.95 4.22 -13.26
N PHE A 326 -39.56 3.06 -13.04
CA PHE A 326 -40.79 2.89 -12.27
C PHE A 326 -40.47 2.10 -10.99
N LYS A 327 -41.08 2.52 -9.88
CA LYS A 327 -41.02 1.78 -8.61
C LYS A 327 -42.13 0.75 -8.63
N ASP A 328 -41.81 -0.51 -8.34
CA ASP A 328 -42.85 -1.50 -8.08
C ASP A 328 -43.52 -1.17 -6.74
N GLU A 329 -44.84 -0.95 -6.75
CA GLU A 329 -45.64 -0.70 -5.53
C GLU A 329 -45.63 -1.88 -4.55
N LEU A 330 -45.24 -3.06 -5.03
CA LEU A 330 -45.27 -4.33 -4.29
C LEU A 330 -44.01 -4.62 -3.46
N THR A 331 -42.91 -3.90 -3.70
CA THR A 331 -41.66 -4.11 -2.98
C THR A 331 -41.32 -2.88 -2.14
N GLU A 332 -41.43 -3.00 -0.81
CA GLU A 332 -41.00 -1.97 0.15
C GLU A 332 -39.48 -1.66 0.06
N ASN A 333 -38.71 -2.43 -0.71
CA ASN A 333 -37.30 -2.18 -0.98
C ASN A 333 -37.12 -1.09 -2.05
N ILE A 334 -36.86 0.13 -1.59
CA ILE A 334 -36.57 1.33 -2.41
C ILE A 334 -35.28 1.17 -3.26
N ILE A 335 -34.43 0.19 -2.94
CA ILE A 335 -33.12 -0.04 -3.57
C ILE A 335 -33.21 -1.18 -4.60
N PRO A 336 -32.87 -0.94 -5.88
CA PRO A 336 -32.84 -2.00 -6.89
C PRO A 336 -31.74 -3.02 -6.53
N GLN A 337 -32.12 -4.29 -6.52
CA GLN A 337 -31.21 -5.41 -6.25
C GLN A 337 -30.89 -6.10 -7.56
N VAL A 338 -29.59 -6.28 -7.84
CA VAL A 338 -29.13 -7.00 -9.03
C VAL A 338 -28.18 -8.09 -8.56
N PRO A 339 -28.48 -9.37 -8.84
CA PRO A 339 -27.56 -10.45 -8.52
C PRO A 339 -26.22 -10.30 -9.24
N LEU A 340 -25.12 -10.61 -8.56
CA LEU A 340 -23.78 -10.48 -9.13
C LEU A 340 -23.59 -11.35 -10.39
N PHE A 341 -24.21 -12.53 -10.43
CA PHE A 341 -24.13 -13.45 -11.57
C PHE A 341 -24.70 -12.85 -12.86
N ASN A 342 -25.75 -12.02 -12.79
CA ASN A 342 -26.32 -11.35 -13.96
C ASN A 342 -25.32 -10.36 -14.58
N ILE A 343 -24.54 -9.69 -13.75
CA ILE A 343 -23.56 -8.70 -14.22
C ILE A 343 -22.31 -9.42 -14.75
N LEU A 344 -21.93 -10.54 -14.12
CA LEU A 344 -20.86 -11.42 -14.57
C LEU A 344 -21.20 -12.17 -15.87
N ALA A 345 -22.49 -12.37 -16.17
CA ALA A 345 -22.93 -12.96 -17.43
C ALA A 345 -22.43 -12.17 -18.65
N LYS A 346 -21.99 -10.92 -18.50
CA LYS A 346 -21.26 -10.18 -19.56
C LYS A 346 -20.03 -10.94 -20.10
N PHE A 347 -19.38 -11.76 -19.27
CA PHE A 347 -18.10 -12.40 -19.56
C PHE A 347 -18.20 -13.91 -19.87
N ASN A 348 -19.41 -14.41 -20.12
CA ASN A 348 -19.69 -15.83 -20.35
C ASN A 348 -19.52 -16.27 -21.82
N GLY A 349 -19.11 -15.36 -22.72
CA GLY A 349 -19.00 -15.66 -24.14
C GLY A 349 -20.32 -15.83 -24.88
N THR A 350 -21.48 -15.54 -24.29
CA THR A 350 -22.79 -15.57 -24.98
C THR A 350 -23.42 -14.19 -25.10
N ASN A 351 -23.22 -13.32 -24.11
CA ASN A 351 -23.84 -12.00 -24.12
C ASN A 351 -23.08 -11.02 -25.01
N GLU A 352 -23.80 -10.46 -25.99
CA GLU A 352 -23.29 -9.43 -26.87
C GLU A 352 -23.64 -8.04 -26.31
N LYS A 353 -22.66 -7.13 -26.28
CA LYS A 353 -22.87 -5.73 -25.95
C LYS A 353 -22.66 -4.86 -27.16
N GLU A 354 -23.64 -4.02 -27.46
CA GLU A 354 -23.52 -2.96 -28.46
C GLU A 354 -22.62 -1.83 -27.94
N TYR A 355 -21.53 -1.58 -28.66
CA TYR A 355 -20.70 -0.40 -28.54
C TYR A 355 -20.95 0.50 -29.74
N LYS A 356 -21.69 1.60 -29.52
CA LYS A 356 -21.94 2.62 -30.53
C LYS A 356 -20.78 3.62 -30.55
N THR A 357 -20.06 3.69 -31.66
CA THR A 357 -19.15 4.79 -31.99
C THR A 357 -19.89 5.76 -32.93
N TYR A 358 -19.38 6.99 -33.11
CA TYR A 358 -20.02 8.04 -33.91
C TYR A 358 -20.34 7.65 -35.37
N LYS A 359 -19.76 6.56 -35.89
CA LYS A 359 -19.96 6.06 -37.27
C LYS A 359 -20.35 4.59 -37.35
N ASP A 360 -19.87 3.75 -36.43
CA ASP A 360 -20.10 2.30 -36.46
C ASP A 360 -20.70 1.79 -35.15
N SER A 361 -21.65 0.87 -35.23
CA SER A 361 -22.10 0.07 -34.09
C SER A 361 -21.37 -1.27 -34.11
N LYS A 362 -20.64 -1.61 -33.06
CA LYS A 362 -19.90 -2.89 -32.95
C LYS A 362 -20.49 -3.71 -31.82
N MET A 363 -20.85 -4.95 -32.08
CA MET A 363 -21.15 -5.96 -31.06
C MET A 363 -19.85 -6.50 -30.50
N LYS A 364 -19.71 -6.48 -29.17
CA LYS A 364 -18.60 -7.11 -28.47
C LYS A 364 -19.10 -8.17 -27.52
N ARG A 365 -18.48 -9.34 -27.58
CA ARG A 365 -18.70 -10.48 -26.69
C ARG A 365 -17.41 -10.77 -25.96
N PHE A 366 -17.51 -11.03 -24.66
CA PHE A 366 -16.35 -11.19 -23.78
C PHE A 366 -16.35 -12.59 -23.18
N GLU A 367 -15.21 -13.26 -23.24
CA GLU A 367 -15.02 -14.61 -22.68
C GLU A 367 -13.75 -14.65 -21.84
N VAL A 368 -13.86 -15.05 -20.56
CA VAL A 368 -12.67 -15.19 -19.70
C VAL A 368 -11.98 -16.51 -20.02
N THR A 369 -10.75 -16.42 -20.54
CA THR A 369 -9.95 -17.62 -20.85
C THR A 369 -9.14 -18.08 -19.65
N LYS A 370 -8.63 -17.15 -18.83
CA LYS A 370 -7.84 -17.46 -17.62
C LYS A 370 -8.19 -16.53 -16.47
N LEU A 371 -8.51 -17.12 -15.32
CA LEU A 371 -8.77 -16.40 -14.08
C LEU A 371 -7.47 -16.19 -13.28
N PRO A 372 -7.27 -14.99 -12.70
CA PRO A 372 -6.17 -14.74 -11.77
C PRO A 372 -6.45 -15.38 -10.40
N PRO A 373 -5.41 -15.61 -9.57
CA PRO A 373 -5.59 -16.03 -8.18
C PRO A 373 -6.45 -15.07 -7.36
N TYR A 374 -6.31 -13.75 -7.61
CA TYR A 374 -7.15 -12.71 -7.00
C TYR A 374 -7.85 -11.90 -8.09
N LEU A 375 -9.18 -11.99 -8.12
CA LEU A 375 -10.01 -11.28 -9.08
C LEU A 375 -10.54 -9.97 -8.48
N ILE A 376 -10.20 -8.85 -9.11
CA ILE A 376 -10.76 -7.54 -8.75
C ILE A 376 -12.00 -7.29 -9.60
N LEU A 377 -13.15 -7.11 -8.95
CA LEU A 377 -14.39 -6.71 -9.59
C LEU A 377 -14.66 -5.24 -9.33
N PHE A 378 -14.61 -4.44 -10.38
CA PHE A 378 -15.00 -3.04 -10.32
C PHE A 378 -16.45 -2.89 -10.79
N ILE A 379 -17.31 -2.39 -9.90
CA ILE A 379 -18.73 -2.19 -10.21
C ILE A 379 -18.97 -0.72 -10.57
N LYS A 380 -19.23 -0.49 -11.85
CA LYS A 380 -19.52 0.84 -12.36
C LYS A 380 -20.94 1.24 -12.00
N ILE A 381 -21.07 1.93 -10.88
CA ILE A 381 -22.30 2.62 -10.48
C ILE A 381 -22.42 3.84 -11.39
N ARG A 382 -23.34 3.79 -12.36
CA ARG A 382 -23.63 4.95 -13.20
C ARG A 382 -24.29 6.02 -12.36
N HIS A 383 -23.49 6.98 -11.90
CA HIS A 383 -24.01 8.21 -11.32
C HIS A 383 -24.61 9.09 -12.42
N CYS A 384 -25.82 9.60 -12.15
CA CYS A 384 -26.54 10.65 -12.88
C CYS A 384 -27.37 10.22 -14.09
N LEU A 385 -28.65 9.91 -13.85
CA LEU A 385 -29.69 10.67 -14.56
C LEU A 385 -29.69 12.08 -13.96
N LYS A 386 -29.33 13.10 -14.74
CA LYS A 386 -29.56 14.49 -14.36
C LYS A 386 -31.07 14.74 -14.39
N THR A 387 -31.77 14.49 -13.29
CA THR A 387 -33.14 15.00 -13.10
C THR A 387 -33.09 16.39 -12.48
N ALA A 388 -34.03 17.26 -12.85
CA ALA A 388 -34.13 18.66 -12.42
C ALA A 388 -34.21 18.87 -10.88
N GLN A 389 -34.32 17.81 -10.09
CA GLN A 389 -34.51 17.83 -8.63
C GLN A 389 -33.32 17.25 -7.82
N GLY A 390 -32.11 17.24 -8.36
CA GLY A 390 -30.90 16.92 -7.59
C GLY A 390 -30.38 15.49 -7.75
N LYS A 391 -29.13 15.27 -7.30
CA LYS A 391 -28.39 14.00 -7.42
C LYS A 391 -28.96 12.96 -6.45
N LYS A 392 -29.76 12.00 -6.94
CA LYS A 392 -30.09 10.80 -6.16
C LYS A 392 -28.95 9.79 -6.23
N LYS A 393 -28.33 9.48 -5.09
CA LYS A 393 -27.45 8.32 -4.90
C LYS A 393 -28.34 7.07 -4.87
N ILE A 394 -28.17 6.16 -5.81
CA ILE A 394 -28.85 4.85 -5.80
C ILE A 394 -27.82 3.85 -5.29
N LEU A 395 -28.03 3.37 -4.07
CA LEU A 395 -27.30 2.20 -3.56
C LEU A 395 -27.77 0.99 -4.36
N PHE A 396 -26.86 0.09 -4.73
CA PHE A 396 -27.22 -1.25 -5.19
C PHE A 396 -26.82 -2.23 -4.09
N SER A 397 -27.73 -3.11 -3.70
CA SER A 397 -27.39 -4.25 -2.83
C SER A 397 -27.01 -5.44 -3.72
N LEU A 398 -25.80 -5.95 -3.55
CA LEU A 398 -25.33 -7.17 -4.20
C LEU A 398 -25.62 -8.35 -3.28
N ILE A 399 -26.43 -9.29 -3.76
CA ILE A 399 -26.70 -10.53 -3.04
C ILE A 399 -25.69 -11.58 -3.52
N GLY A 400 -24.72 -11.91 -2.66
CA GLY A 400 -23.88 -13.10 -2.82
C GLY A 400 -24.46 -14.24 -2.01
N ARG A 401 -24.98 -15.30 -2.67
CA ARG A 401 -25.26 -16.57 -1.97
C ARG A 401 -23.94 -17.31 -1.79
N ASN A 402 -23.46 -17.44 -0.56
CA ASN A 402 -22.39 -18.36 -0.20
C ASN A 402 -22.93 -19.79 -0.29
N HIS A 403 -22.96 -20.39 -1.48
CA HIS A 403 -23.03 -21.84 -1.60
C HIS A 403 -21.61 -22.39 -1.39
N GLY A 404 -21.44 -23.09 -0.27
CA GLY A 404 -20.14 -23.49 0.27
C GLY A 404 -19.44 -24.57 -0.55
N THR A 405 -18.59 -24.14 -1.49
CA THR A 405 -17.49 -24.97 -2.03
C THR A 405 -16.25 -24.18 -2.48
N ALA A 406 -16.24 -22.84 -2.41
CA ALA A 406 -15.05 -22.05 -2.71
C ALA A 406 -14.80 -21.01 -1.62
N ASN A 407 -13.60 -21.03 -1.01
CA ASN A 407 -13.10 -20.02 -0.08
C ASN A 407 -12.88 -18.67 -0.80
N CYS A 408 -13.95 -18.04 -1.28
CA CYS A 408 -13.92 -16.72 -1.89
C CYS A 408 -14.18 -15.68 -0.80
N ARG A 409 -13.11 -15.11 -0.23
CA ARG A 409 -13.23 -13.96 0.70
C ARG A 409 -13.52 -12.70 -0.13
N ILE A 410 -14.76 -12.21 -0.08
CA ILE A 410 -15.14 -10.95 -0.75
C ILE A 410 -14.77 -9.79 0.18
N ALA A 411 -13.80 -8.96 -0.22
CA ALA A 411 -13.52 -7.68 0.41
C ALA A 411 -14.28 -6.58 -0.34
N GLN A 412 -15.26 -5.94 0.32
CA GLN A 412 -16.02 -4.83 -0.24
C GLN A 412 -15.39 -3.51 0.23
N ALA A 413 -14.97 -2.70 -0.73
CA ALA A 413 -14.33 -1.41 -0.53
C ALA A 413 -15.29 -0.30 -1.01
N GLU A 414 -15.94 0.41 -0.08
CA GLU A 414 -16.82 1.54 -0.38
C GLU A 414 -16.20 2.84 0.14
N SER A 415 -15.88 3.78 -0.75
CA SER A 415 -15.58 5.17 -0.36
C SER A 415 -16.90 5.94 -0.26
N ARG A 416 -17.36 6.24 0.97
CA ARG A 416 -18.44 7.20 1.18
C ARG A 416 -17.90 8.59 0.91
N ALA A 417 -18.25 9.18 -0.23
CA ALA A 417 -18.18 10.61 -0.42
C ALA A 417 -19.21 11.26 0.52
N ASP A 418 -18.80 11.53 1.76
CA ASP A 418 -19.55 12.37 2.69
C ASP A 418 -19.57 13.79 2.12
N SER A 419 -20.66 14.09 1.43
CA SER A 419 -21.06 15.47 1.22
C SER A 419 -21.53 16.01 2.56
N SER A 420 -20.59 16.50 3.38
CA SER A 420 -20.91 17.41 4.47
C SER A 420 -21.35 18.75 3.86
N ALA A 421 -22.57 18.77 3.33
CA ALA A 421 -23.37 19.98 3.34
C ALA A 421 -23.89 20.09 4.79
N ALA A 422 -23.06 20.64 5.66
CA ALA A 422 -23.54 21.19 6.92
C ALA A 422 -24.21 22.53 6.58
N ASN A 423 -25.44 22.69 7.07
CA ASN A 423 -26.24 23.90 7.02
C ASN A 423 -25.50 25.13 7.57
#